data_AF-A0A8C0G679-F1
#
_entry.id   AF-A0A8C0G679-F1
#
_cell.length_a   1.000
_cell.length_b   1.000
_cell.length_c   1.000
_cell.angle_alpha   90.00
_cell.angle_beta   90.00
_cell.angle_gamma   90.00
#
_symmetry.space_group_name_H-M   'P 1'
#
loop_
_entity.id
_entity.type
_entity.pdbx_description
1 polymer ?
#
loop_
_entity_poly.entity_id
_entity_poly.type
_entity_poly.pdbx_seq_one_letter_code
_entity_poly.pdbx_strand_id
1 'polypeptide(L)'
;MELCSTNITLTNLVSVDERLVYTPHPENPEKTVLTQEAIITVKGVSLSSYLESLMANTISSNARKGWDAIEWIIQNSESALS
;
A
#
# COMPACT_ATOMS: atom_id res chain seq x y z
N MET A 1 -11.74 -5.41 -8.74
CA MET A 1 -10.68 -6.39 -8.39
C MET A 1 -10.30 -6.14 -6.94
N GLU A 2 -10.13 -7.19 -6.13
CA GLU A 2 -9.79 -7.05 -4.72
C GLU A 2 -8.51 -7.84 -4.43
N LEU A 3 -7.59 -7.22 -3.68
CA LEU A 3 -6.33 -7.80 -3.25
C LEU A 3 -6.27 -7.72 -1.73
N CYS A 4 -6.06 -8.86 -1.07
CA CYS A 4 -5.84 -8.92 0.37
C CYS A 4 -4.43 -9.45 0.64
N SER A 5 -3.67 -8.74 1.48
CA SER A 5 -2.29 -9.05 1.82
C SER A 5 -2.11 -9.00 3.33
N THR A 6 -1.48 -10.02 3.92
CA THR A 6 -1.16 -10.07 5.36
C THR A 6 0.35 -10.23 5.56
N ASN A 7 0.92 -9.66 6.63
CA ASN A 7 2.34 -9.89 6.92
C ASN A 7 2.60 -11.35 7.35
N ILE A 8 3.68 -11.95 6.84
CA ILE A 8 4.04 -13.36 7.12
C ILE A 8 5.02 -13.46 8.31
N THR A 9 5.90 -12.47 8.48
CA THR A 9 6.91 -12.41 9.56
C THR A 9 6.45 -11.49 10.69
N LEU A 10 6.86 -11.75 11.94
CA LEU A 10 6.51 -10.95 13.14
C LEU A 10 5.00 -10.92 13.51
N THR A 11 4.17 -11.81 12.95
CA THR A 11 2.72 -11.94 13.25
C THR A 11 2.38 -12.13 14.74
N ASN A 12 3.32 -12.65 15.53
CA ASN A 12 3.18 -12.80 16.98
C ASN A 12 3.24 -11.47 17.74
N LEU A 13 3.80 -10.42 17.13
CA LEU A 13 3.97 -9.09 17.74
C LEU A 13 3.12 -8.03 17.03
N VAL A 14 3.08 -8.06 15.69
CA VAL A 14 2.32 -7.12 14.85
C VAL A 14 1.69 -7.90 13.70
N SER A 15 0.37 -7.78 13.58
CA SER A 15 -0.41 -8.28 12.45
C SER A 15 -0.84 -7.09 11.60
N VAL A 16 -0.58 -7.16 10.31
CA VAL A 16 -0.95 -6.14 9.33
C VAL A 16 -1.82 -6.83 8.30
N ASP A 17 -3.04 -6.37 8.16
CA ASP A 17 -4.00 -6.84 7.16
C ASP A 17 -4.29 -5.70 6.19
N GLU A 18 -3.88 -5.85 4.94
CA GLU A 18 -4.05 -4.85 3.89
C GLU A 18 -5.06 -5.33 2.86
N ARG A 19 -5.95 -4.42 2.46
CA ARG A 19 -7.00 -4.63 1.48
C ARG A 19 -6.98 -3.52 0.44
N LEU A 20 -6.72 -3.88 -0.81
CA LEU A 20 -6.78 -3.00 -1.97
C LEU A 20 -7.99 -3.37 -2.83
N VAL A 21 -8.89 -2.42 -3.05
CA VAL A 21 -10.06 -2.58 -3.93
C VAL A 21 -9.92 -1.65 -5.12
N TYR A 22 -9.87 -2.22 -6.32
CA TYR A 22 -9.93 -1.51 -7.59
C TYR A 22 -11.37 -1.53 -8.10
N THR A 23 -11.97 -0.34 -8.23
CA THR A 23 -13.30 -0.15 -8.82
C THR A 23 -13.20 0.74 -10.07
N PRO A 24 -14.02 0.52 -11.10
CA PRO A 24 -14.12 1.46 -12.22
C PRO A 24 -14.63 2.82 -11.73
N HIS A 25 -14.09 3.92 -12.24
CA HIS A 25 -14.51 5.25 -11.84
C HIS A 25 -15.93 5.53 -12.34
N PRO A 26 -16.86 5.99 -11.48
CA PRO A 26 -18.29 6.08 -11.79
C PRO A 26 -18.59 7.05 -12.95
N GLU A 27 -17.76 8.07 -13.14
CA GLU A 27 -17.95 9.10 -14.18
C GLU A 27 -17.03 8.94 -15.39
N ASN A 28 -15.95 8.15 -15.29
CA ASN A 28 -14.96 8.03 -16.36
C ASN A 28 -14.52 6.58 -16.52
N PRO A 29 -14.99 5.88 -17.57
CA PRO A 29 -14.69 4.47 -17.76
C PRO A 29 -13.21 4.16 -18.03
N GLU A 30 -12.37 5.16 -18.34
CA GLU A 30 -10.92 4.98 -18.51
C GLU A 30 -10.13 5.10 -17.20
N LYS A 31 -10.79 5.44 -16.08
CA LYS A 31 -10.16 5.60 -14.78
C LYS A 31 -10.59 4.51 -13.82
N THR A 32 -9.69 4.13 -12.92
CA THR A 32 -9.98 3.25 -11.80
C THR A 32 -9.77 3.98 -10.50
N VAL A 33 -10.65 3.72 -9.54
CA VAL A 33 -10.53 4.17 -8.16
C VAL A 33 -9.89 3.05 -7.37
N LEU A 34 -8.71 3.34 -6.83
CA LEU A 34 -8.01 2.47 -5.90
C LEU A 34 -8.36 2.87 -4.46
N THR A 35 -8.96 1.95 -3.72
CA THR A 35 -9.20 2.09 -2.28
C THR A 35 -8.26 1.16 -1.53
N GLN A 36 -7.38 1.71 -0.71
CA GLN A 36 -6.38 0.96 0.06
C GLN A 36 -6.67 1.13 1.55
N GLU A 37 -6.90 0.02 2.23
CA GLU A 37 -7.17 -0.05 3.67
C GLU A 37 -6.12 -0.95 4.32
N ALA A 38 -5.56 -0.53 5.45
CA ALA A 38 -4.62 -1.35 6.21
C ALA A 38 -5.00 -1.34 7.70
N ILE A 39 -5.23 -2.52 8.26
CA ILE A 39 -5.55 -2.73 9.67
C ILE A 39 -4.29 -3.25 10.37
N ILE A 40 -3.79 -2.48 11.33
CA ILE A 40 -2.58 -2.81 12.10
C ILE A 40 -3.01 -3.21 13.50
N THR A 41 -2.75 -4.46 13.86
CA THR A 41 -3.01 -5.03 15.20
C THR A 41 -1.70 -5.35 15.89
N VAL A 42 -1.41 -4.65 16.98
CA VAL A 42 -0.22 -4.92 17.82
C VAL A 42 -0.62 -5.83 18.98
N LYS A 43 0.08 -6.95 19.16
CA LYS A 43 -0.16 -7.93 20.22
C LYS A 43 1.03 -7.98 21.17
N GLY A 44 0.77 -7.87 22.47
CA GLY A 44 1.71 -8.30 23.51
C GLY A 44 2.84 -7.35 23.93
N VAL A 45 2.85 -6.07 23.53
CA VAL A 45 3.87 -5.10 23.99
C VAL A 45 3.33 -3.70 24.22
N SER A 46 3.79 -3.03 25.30
CA SER A 46 3.50 -1.63 25.65
C SER A 46 4.24 -0.60 24.76
N LEU A 47 4.67 -1.01 23.57
CA LEU A 47 5.48 -0.24 22.62
C LEU A 47 4.63 0.31 21.46
N SER A 48 3.32 0.50 21.66
CA SER A 48 2.38 0.84 20.58
C SER A 48 2.85 2.07 19.78
N SER A 49 3.35 3.12 20.43
CA SER A 49 3.81 4.35 19.77
C SER A 49 5.10 4.19 18.96
N TYR A 50 6.04 3.36 19.42
CA TYR A 50 7.30 3.11 18.71
C TYR A 50 7.06 2.24 17.48
N LEU A 51 6.21 1.21 17.62
CA LEU A 51 5.81 0.37 16.50
C LEU A 51 4.93 1.15 15.50
N GLU A 52 3.99 1.97 15.98
CA GLU A 52 3.21 2.86 15.13
C GLU A 52 4.10 3.81 14.31
N SER A 53 5.12 4.40 14.93
CA SER A 53 6.08 5.26 14.23
C SER A 53 6.92 4.50 13.20
N LEU A 54 7.42 3.30 13.54
CA LEU A 54 8.18 2.46 12.58
C LEU A 54 7.31 1.99 11.42
N MET A 55 6.06 1.63 11.68
CA MET A 55 5.09 1.20 10.68
C MET A 55 4.67 2.35 9.76
N ALA A 56 4.32 3.50 10.32
CA ALA A 56 4.00 4.71 9.56
C ALA A 56 5.17 5.11 8.64
N ASN A 57 6.40 5.08 9.15
CA ASN A 57 7.59 5.36 8.35
C ASN A 57 7.82 4.32 7.24
N THR A 58 7.59 3.05 7.52
CA THR A 58 7.74 1.97 6.53
C THR A 58 6.70 2.06 5.42
N ILE A 59 5.43 2.25 5.79
CA ILE A 59 4.31 2.40 4.84
C ILE A 59 4.49 3.67 4.01
N SER A 60 4.83 4.81 4.64
CA SER A 60 5.07 6.07 3.95
C SER A 60 6.24 5.98 2.97
N SER A 61 7.35 5.35 3.38
CA SER A 61 8.51 5.12 2.50
C SER A 61 8.17 4.20 1.33
N ASN A 62 7.38 3.15 1.56
CA ASN A 62 6.98 2.22 0.50
C ASN A 62 5.96 2.83 -0.45
N ALA A 63 5.02 3.65 0.03
CA ALA A 63 4.08 4.39 -0.81
C ALA A 63 4.83 5.36 -1.75
N ARG A 64 5.84 6.09 -1.24
CA ARG A 64 6.70 6.95 -2.06
C ARG A 64 7.39 6.14 -3.17
N LYS A 65 8.02 5.00 -2.82
CA LYS A 65 8.68 4.13 -3.81
C LYS A 65 7.70 3.59 -4.86
N GLY A 66 6.47 3.25 -4.46
CA GLY A 66 5.42 2.81 -5.38
C GLY A 66 5.04 3.90 -6.37
N TRP A 67 4.87 5.14 -5.90
CA TRP A 67 4.63 6.30 -6.76
C TRP A 67 5.79 6.57 -7.70
N ASP A 68 7.03 6.59 -7.20
CA ASP A 68 8.23 6.80 -8.02
C ASP A 68 8.36 5.74 -9.12
N ALA A 69 8.04 4.47 -8.80
CA ALA A 69 8.06 3.37 -9.77
C ALA A 69 6.98 3.52 -10.85
N ILE A 70 5.77 3.96 -10.48
CA ILE A 70 4.69 4.22 -11.44
C ILE A 70 5.08 5.39 -12.35
N GLU A 71 5.61 6.48 -11.80
CA GLU A 71 6.04 7.65 -12.57
C GLU A 71 7.18 7.30 -13.54
N TRP A 72 8.13 6.47 -13.10
CA TRP A 72 9.18 5.94 -13.96
C TRP A 72 8.63 5.14 -15.15
N ILE A 73 7.63 4.28 -14.90
CA ILE A 73 6.98 3.50 -15.97
C ILE A 73 6.29 4.43 -16.96
N ILE A 74 5.59 5.48 -16.49
CA ILE A 74 4.91 6.44 -17.37
C ILE A 74 5.93 7.13 -18.29
N GLN A 75 7.01 7.69 -17.74
CA GLN A 75 8.07 8.37 -18.50
C GLN A 75 8.77 7.44 -19.50
N ASN A 76 9.09 6.21 -19.10
CA ASN A 76 9.75 5.25 -19.98
C ASN A 76 8.79 4.58 -20.98
N SER A 77 7.48 4.59 -20.75
CA SER A 77 6.49 4.07 -21.70
C SER A 77 6.28 5.00 -22.90
N GLU A 78 6.37 6.32 -22.70
CA GLU A 78 6.36 7.30 -23.82
C GLU A 78 7.61 7.20 -24.69
N SER A 79 8.73 6.79 -24.08
CA SER A 79 10.02 6.61 -24.76
C SER A 79 10.09 5.38 -25.66
N ALA A 80 9.19 4.41 -25.48
CA ALA A 80 9.15 3.15 -26.25
C ALA A 80 8.19 3.20 -27.46
N LEU A 81 7.45 4.30 -27.64
CA LEU A 81 6.52 4.52 -28.75
C LEU A 81 7.02 5.56 -29.78
N SER A 82 8.26 6.05 -29.63
CA SER A 82 8.99 6.88 -30.61
C SER A 82 10.11 6.08 -31.29
#